data_AF-A0A1V5F3T4-F1
#
_entry.id   AF-A0A1V5F3T4-F1
#
_cell.length_a   1.000
_cell.length_b   1.000
_cell.length_c   1.000
_cell.angle_alpha   90.00
_cell.angle_beta   90.00
_cell.angle_gamma   90.00
#
_symmetry.space_group_name_H-M   'P 1'
#
loop_
_entity.id
_entity.type
_entity.pdbx_description
1 polymer ?
#
loop_
_entity_poly.entity_id
_entity_poly.type
_entity_poly.pdbx_seq_one_letter_code
_entity_poly.pdbx_strand_id
1 'polypeptide(L)' 'MVTEAGDLKFYVGQARFTDDPIPPEFFGVAGVAEFDGLQDVLLHVGAGGYRHHVAVAPGQVAAPLMEAFNKYLGYKATAL' A
#
# COMPACT_ATOMS: atom_id res chain seq x y z
N MET A 1 1.75 -5.21 5.56
CA MET A 1 2.87 -5.74 6.37
C MET A 1 2.71 -7.24 6.58
N VAL A 2 3.80 -7.99 6.51
CA VAL A 2 3.88 -9.37 7.04
C VAL A 2 5.10 -9.49 7.95
N THR A 3 5.07 -10.50 8.80
CA THR A 3 6.20 -10.88 9.65
C THR A 3 6.67 -12.26 9.21
N GLU A 4 7.95 -12.41 8.90
CA GLU A 4 8.48 -13.67 8.40
C GLU A 4 9.89 -13.90 8.95
N ALA A 5 10.10 -15.04 9.62
CA ALA A 5 11.38 -15.41 10.22
C ALA A 5 12.00 -14.33 11.14
N GLY A 6 11.16 -13.55 11.82
CA GLY A 6 11.61 -12.45 12.69
C GLY A 6 11.77 -11.09 11.98
N ASP A 7 11.65 -11.04 10.66
CA ASP A 7 11.72 -9.80 9.89
C ASP A 7 10.34 -9.19 9.67
N LEU A 8 10.28 -7.85 9.71
CA LEU A 8 9.14 -7.09 9.22
C LEU A 8 9.30 -6.82 7.72
N LYS A 9 8.27 -7.20 6.94
CA LYS A 9 8.21 -6.97 5.50
C LYS A 9 7.04 -6.05 5.13
N PHE A 10 7.34 -5.06 4.30
CA PHE A 10 6.41 -4.03 3.84
C PHE A 10 6.39 -3.99 2.31
N TYR A 11 5.32 -3.39 1.79
CA TYR A 11 5.29 -2.87 0.43
C TYR A 11 4.90 -1.40 0.51
N VAL A 12 5.40 -0.60 -0.41
CA VAL A 12 5.10 0.83 -0.52
C VAL A 12 4.78 1.12 -1.97
N GLY A 13 3.57 1.61 -2.22
CA GLY A 13 3.14 2.04 -3.56
C GLY A 13 2.60 3.46 -3.53
N GLN A 14 2.38 4.00 -4.73
CA GLN A 14 1.71 5.28 -4.92
C GLN A 14 0.42 5.11 -5.72
N ALA A 15 -0.56 5.94 -5.41
CA ALA A 15 -1.85 5.96 -6.06
C ALA A 15 -2.44 7.36 -5.97
N ARG A 16 -3.49 7.58 -6.76
CA ARG A 16 -4.23 8.83 -6.78
C ARG A 16 -5.66 8.59 -6.33
N PHE A 17 -6.12 9.31 -5.32
CA PHE A 17 -7.55 9.37 -5.04
C PHE A 17 -8.27 10.11 -6.17
N THR A 18 -9.42 9.57 -6.54
CA THR A 18 -10.28 10.06 -7.62
C THR A 18 -11.56 10.62 -7.04
N ASP A 19 -12.27 11.41 -7.84
CA ASP A 19 -13.55 12.04 -7.46
C ASP A 19 -14.76 11.21 -7.91
N ASP A 20 -14.55 9.93 -8.23
CA ASP A 20 -15.61 9.02 -8.66
C ASP A 20 -16.71 8.92 -7.59
N PRO A 21 -17.98 8.98 -8.01
CA PRO A 21 -19.09 8.95 -7.07
C PRO A 21 -19.18 7.61 -6.36
N ILE A 22 -19.37 7.63 -5.04
CA ILE A 22 -19.68 6.44 -4.26
C ILE A 22 -21.19 6.16 -4.35
N PRO A 23 -21.62 4.92 -4.64
CA PRO A 23 -23.03 4.58 -4.68
C PRO A 23 -23.73 4.87 -3.35
N PRO A 24 -24.96 5.44 -3.36
CA PRO A 24 -25.67 5.82 -2.14
C PRO A 24 -26.02 4.62 -1.24
N GLU A 25 -26.12 3.43 -1.80
CA GLU A 25 -26.33 2.17 -1.09
C GLU A 25 -25.05 1.61 -0.43
N PHE A 26 -23.89 2.19 -0.70
CA PHE A 26 -22.64 1.75 -0.09
C PHE A 26 -22.68 1.99 1.42
N PHE A 27 -22.47 0.92 2.19
CA PHE A 27 -22.45 1.00 3.65
C PHE A 27 -21.02 1.26 4.16
N GLY A 28 -20.81 2.44 4.76
CA GLY A 28 -19.56 2.81 5.42
C GLY A 28 -18.90 4.05 4.82
N VAL A 29 -17.59 4.18 5.01
CA VAL A 29 -16.78 5.26 4.46
C VAL A 29 -15.92 4.68 3.33
N ALA A 30 -16.00 5.28 2.14
CA ALA A 30 -15.24 4.85 0.97
C ALA A 30 -14.59 6.02 0.24
N GLY A 31 -13.55 5.69 -0.52
CA GLY A 31 -12.95 6.53 -1.54
C GLY A 31 -12.44 5.63 -2.67
N VAL A 32 -12.34 6.19 -3.88
CA VAL A 32 -11.84 5.45 -5.05
C VAL A 32 -10.40 5.89 -5.32
N ALA A 33 -9.50 4.93 -5.45
CA ALA A 33 -8.09 5.18 -5.77
C ALA A 33 -7.71 4.49 -7.07
N GLU A 34 -7.02 5.24 -7.93
CA GLU A 34 -6.44 4.78 -9.18
C GLU A 34 -4.98 4.37 -8.96
N PHE A 35 -4.63 3.20 -9.48
CA PHE A 35 -3.29 2.63 -9.45
C PHE A 35 -2.87 2.31 -10.89
N ASP A 36 -1.64 2.67 -11.24
CA ASP A 36 -1.00 2.14 -12.43
C ASP A 36 -0.78 0.64 -12.21
N GLY A 37 -1.39 -0.21 -13.05
CA GLY A 37 -1.24 -1.65 -12.92
C GLY A 37 -1.86 -2.24 -11.64
N LEU A 38 -3.10 -1.86 -11.28
CA LEU A 38 -3.80 -2.39 -10.10
C LEU A 38 -3.74 -3.93 -9.97
N GLN A 39 -3.81 -4.65 -11.10
CA GLN A 39 -3.72 -6.11 -11.08
C GLN A 39 -2.38 -6.62 -10.56
N ASP A 40 -1.27 -5.98 -10.93
CA ASP A 40 0.06 -6.34 -10.46
C ASP A 40 0.20 -6.06 -8.95
N VAL A 41 -0.37 -4.95 -8.48
CA VAL A 41 -0.44 -4.62 -7.05
C VAL A 41 -1.23 -5.70 -6.29
N LEU A 42 -2.41 -6.07 -6.78
CA LEU A 42 -3.24 -7.10 -6.15
C LEU A 42 -2.57 -8.47 -6.14
N LEU A 43 -1.91 -8.85 -7.23
CA LEU A 43 -1.15 -10.10 -7.33
C LEU A 43 0.02 -10.10 -6.34
N HIS A 44 0.79 -9.01 -6.24
CA HIS A 44 1.87 -8.88 -5.26
C HIS A 44 1.36 -9.00 -3.82
N VAL A 45 0.30 -8.28 -3.49
CA VAL A 45 -0.32 -8.29 -2.15
C VAL A 45 -0.83 -9.68 -1.79
N GLY A 46 -1.58 -10.30 -2.70
CA GLY A 46 -2.20 -11.61 -2.50
C GLY A 46 -1.17 -12.73 -2.40
N ALA A 47 -0.25 -12.83 -3.38
CA ALA A 47 0.78 -13.87 -3.40
C ALA A 47 1.83 -13.68 -2.29
N GLY A 48 2.10 -12.44 -1.88
CA GLY A 48 3.01 -12.12 -0.77
C GLY A 48 2.40 -12.32 0.62
N GLY A 49 1.12 -12.71 0.73
CA GLY A 49 0.44 -12.97 2.00
C GLY A 49 0.22 -11.72 2.86
N TYR A 50 0.24 -10.53 2.25
CA TYR A 50 0.09 -9.28 2.97
C TYR A 50 -1.32 -9.12 3.55
N ARG A 51 -1.41 -8.46 4.71
CA ARG A 51 -2.70 -8.16 5.36
C ARG A 51 -3.51 -7.17 4.51
N HIS A 52 -4.84 -7.26 4.62
CA HIS A 52 -5.79 -6.40 3.90
C HIS A 52 -5.79 -4.94 4.40
N HIS A 53 -5.36 -4.69 5.64
CA HIS A 53 -5.20 -3.33 6.15
C HIS A 53 -3.96 -2.65 5.60
N VAL A 54 -4.13 -1.40 5.20
CA VAL A 54 -3.09 -0.51 4.70
C VAL A 54 -3.15 0.84 5.42
N ALA A 55 -2.02 1.54 5.44
CA ALA A 55 -1.96 2.93 5.84
C ALA A 55 -1.78 3.79 4.58
N VAL A 56 -2.46 4.93 4.53
CA VAL A 56 -2.38 5.88 3.41
C VAL A 56 -1.92 7.23 3.96
N ALA A 57 -1.07 7.92 3.20
CA ALA A 57 -0.59 9.25 3.52
C ALA A 57 -0.70 10.16 2.28
N PRO A 58 -1.18 11.41 2.42
CA PRO A 58 -1.22 12.34 1.30
C PRO A 58 0.20 12.76 0.88
N GLY A 59 0.38 13.00 -0.42
CA GLY A 59 1.64 13.49 -1.00
C GLY A 59 2.57 12.41 -1.54
N GLN A 60 3.71 12.83 -2.09
CA GLN A 60 4.69 11.94 -2.71
C GLN A 60 5.78 11.50 -1.71
N VAL A 61 5.38 10.61 -0.78
CA VAL A 61 6.23 10.19 0.35
C VAL A 61 6.81 8.78 0.20
N ALA A 62 6.58 8.10 -0.93
CA ALA A 62 7.06 6.73 -1.12
C ALA A 62 8.59 6.61 -1.05
N ALA A 63 9.32 7.48 -1.74
CA ALA A 63 10.79 7.49 -1.73
C ALA A 63 11.39 7.70 -0.33
N PRO A 64 11.04 8.76 0.43
CA PRO A 64 11.58 8.93 1.79
C PRO A 64 11.13 7.82 2.74
N LEU A 65 9.93 7.24 2.57
CA LEU A 65 9.48 6.11 3.39
C LEU A 65 10.30 4.84 3.11
N MET A 66 10.60 4.57 1.84
CA MET A 66 11.47 3.48 1.43
C MET A 66 12.89 3.63 1.99
N GLU A 67 13.45 4.84 1.99
CA GLU A 67 14.72 5.10 2.66
C GLU A 67 14.62 4.83 4.17
N ALA A 68 13.57 5.34 4.82
CA ALA A 68 13.36 5.14 6.25
C ALA A 68 13.32 3.66 6.64
N PHE A 69 12.54 2.86 5.92
CA PHE A 69 12.36 1.45 6.21
C PHE A 69 13.65 0.66 5.99
N ASN A 70 14.29 0.82 4.82
CA ASN A 70 15.43 0.00 4.47
C ASN A 70 16.74 0.46 5.14
N LYS A 71 17.02 1.77 5.17
CA LYS A 71 18.32 2.31 5.61
C LYS A 71 18.40 2.57 7.11
N TYR A 72 17.33 3.10 7.71
CA TYR A 72 17.37 3.51 9.12
C TYR A 72 16.73 2.47 10.06
N LEU A 73 15.67 1.78 9.62
CA LEU A 73 14.95 0.83 10.47
C LEU A 73 15.34 -0.64 10.22
N GLY A 74 16.05 -0.93 9.12
CA GLY A 74 16.45 -2.29 8.76
C GLY A 74 15.29 -3.21 8.40
N TYR A 75 14.14 -2.64 8.05
CA TYR A 75 12.98 -3.40 7.57
C TYR A 75 13.14 -3.74 6.09
N LYS A 76 12.46 -4.80 5.65
CA LYS A 76 12.43 -5.17 4.23
C LYS A 76 11.22 -4.48 3.58
N ALA A 77 11.45 -3.59 2.62
CA ALA A 77 10.38 -2.96 1.87
C ALA A 77 10.54 -3.13 0.36
N THR A 78 9.44 -3.43 -0.33
CA THR A 78 9.36 -3.49 -1.79
C THR A 78 8.62 -2.26 -2.31
N ALA A 79 9.17 -1.59 -3.33
CA ALA A 79 8.46 -0.54 -4.05
C ALA A 79 7.52 -1.17 -5.09
N LEU A 80 6.29 -0.65 -5.18
CA LEU A 80 5.26 -1.03 -6.14
C LEU A 80 4.87 0.18 -7.01
#